data_AF-A0A0W8C227-F1
#
_entry.id   AF-A0A0W8C227-F1
#
_cell.length_a   1.000
_cell.length_b   1.000
_cell.length_c   1.000
_cell.angle_alpha   90.00
_cell.angle_beta   90.00
_cell.angle_gamma   90.00
#
_symmetry.space_group_name_H-M   'P 1'
#
loop_
_entity.id
_entity.type
_entity.pdbx_description
1 polymer ?
#
loop_
_entity_poly.entity_id
_entity_poly.type
_entity_poly.pdbx_seq_one_letter_code
_entity_poly.pdbx_strand_id
1 'polypeptide(L)'
;MMIQFGVDKAFEILAAAAKIPKTKEVATKLKEAKINGWLSHGSRPDAIFEAMKLNQKIDNFFDSPQFTTWAAFLKAVNEKNKNKKSISELDVFKKTQKYLDELATGWLDQPMHPQNVFNKLKLDEAVDDLLTKPWLSNWVEYMKKFNEQYPFAQTSMIKSFTKSYGDEKLAVMLQAATKGSDTHTARIAKNLQQAQFKQWMIGKLNPDDVYKTVLKLDSTSSPKAEIWRAFYNAYDTAFPGQLFSFKP
;
A
#
# COMPACT_ATOMS: atom_id res chain seq x y z
N MET A 1 3.12 23.36 -4.82
CA MET A 1 2.53 22.36 -3.89
C MET A 1 2.13 21.07 -4.61
N MET A 2 1.10 21.02 -5.47
CA MET A 2 0.70 19.75 -6.12
C MET A 2 1.72 19.22 -7.15
N ILE A 3 2.36 20.12 -7.92
CA ILE A 3 3.45 19.77 -8.85
C ILE A 3 4.67 19.21 -8.10
N GLN A 4 4.83 19.57 -6.83
CA GLN A 4 6.01 19.25 -6.04
C GLN A 4 5.81 18.03 -5.12
N PHE A 5 4.57 17.76 -4.70
CA PHE A 5 4.29 16.71 -3.70
C PHE A 5 3.27 15.66 -4.19
N GLY A 6 2.65 15.82 -5.35
CA GLY A 6 1.51 15.00 -5.76
C GLY A 6 0.21 15.41 -5.07
N VAL A 7 -0.92 14.95 -5.63
CA VAL A 7 -2.26 15.32 -5.13
C VAL A 7 -2.51 14.74 -3.74
N ASP A 8 -2.21 13.46 -3.56
CA ASP A 8 -2.36 12.72 -2.30
C ASP A 8 -1.61 13.38 -1.13
N LYS A 9 -0.32 13.70 -1.30
CA LYS A 9 0.48 14.27 -0.21
C LYS A 9 0.11 15.72 0.07
N ALA A 10 -0.26 16.49 -0.95
CA ALA A 10 -0.71 17.87 -0.76
C ALA A 10 -1.91 17.95 0.21
N PHE A 11 -2.87 17.03 0.10
CA PHE A 11 -4.02 17.03 1.00
C PHE A 11 -3.72 16.54 2.42
N GLU A 12 -2.67 15.74 2.63
CA GLU A 12 -2.17 15.46 3.98
C GLU A 12 -1.58 16.70 4.64
N ILE A 13 -0.76 17.44 3.89
CA ILE A 13 -0.14 18.68 4.37
C ILE A 13 -1.23 19.71 4.70
N LEU A 14 -2.22 19.88 3.82
CA LEU A 14 -3.34 20.78 4.07
C LEU A 14 -4.15 20.34 5.30
N ALA A 15 -4.37 19.04 5.49
CA ALA A 15 -5.08 18.53 6.66
C ALA A 15 -4.31 18.76 7.98
N ALA A 16 -2.99 18.60 7.96
CA ALA A 16 -2.13 18.93 9.11
C ALA A 16 -2.16 20.45 9.39
N ALA A 17 -2.01 21.28 8.36
CA ALA A 17 -2.07 22.73 8.47
C ALA A 17 -3.44 23.23 8.96
N ALA A 18 -4.53 22.54 8.62
CA ALA A 18 -5.88 22.88 9.09
C ALA A 18 -6.05 22.70 10.61
N LYS A 19 -5.22 21.89 11.26
CA LYS A 19 -5.25 21.66 12.72
C LYS A 19 -4.53 22.76 13.52
N ILE A 20 -3.68 23.55 12.87
CA ILE A 20 -2.89 24.60 13.51
C ILE A 20 -3.65 25.93 13.36
N PRO A 21 -3.99 26.64 14.46
CA PRO A 21 -4.81 27.85 14.41
C PRO A 21 -4.31 28.91 13.40
N LYS A 22 -2.99 29.14 13.34
CA LYS A 22 -2.38 30.12 12.45
C LYS A 22 -2.49 29.79 10.96
N THR A 23 -2.54 28.52 10.59
CA THR A 23 -2.60 28.09 9.17
C THR A 23 -3.96 27.54 8.76
N LYS A 24 -4.91 27.44 9.70
CA LYS A 24 -6.23 26.84 9.50
C LYS A 24 -7.02 27.50 8.38
N GLU A 25 -7.07 28.82 8.38
CA GLU A 25 -7.85 29.57 7.38
C GLU A 25 -7.28 29.37 5.97
N VAL A 26 -5.96 29.50 5.82
CA VAL A 26 -5.29 29.31 4.53
C VAL A 26 -5.44 27.87 4.02
N ALA A 27 -5.26 26.88 4.90
CA ALA A 27 -5.41 25.47 4.54
C ALA A 27 -6.83 25.13 4.06
N THR A 28 -7.85 25.68 4.74
CA THR A 28 -9.26 25.51 4.37
C THR A 28 -9.55 26.15 3.01
N LYS A 29 -9.15 27.41 2.81
CA LYS A 29 -9.33 28.13 1.53
C LYS A 29 -8.65 27.40 0.37
N LEU A 30 -7.45 26.87 0.57
CA LEU A 30 -6.74 26.10 -0.45
C LEU A 30 -7.46 24.78 -0.79
N LYS A 31 -8.00 24.07 0.20
CA LYS A 31 -8.80 22.86 -0.01
C LYS A 31 -10.07 23.17 -0.81
N GLU A 32 -10.79 24.22 -0.45
CA GLU A 32 -12.00 24.67 -1.17
C GLU A 32 -11.71 25.08 -2.60
N ALA A 33 -10.67 25.89 -2.82
CA ALA A 33 -10.26 26.32 -4.16
C ALA A 33 -9.92 25.12 -5.06
N LYS A 34 -9.35 24.04 -4.50
CA LYS A 34 -9.09 22.81 -5.25
C LYS A 34 -10.34 22.02 -5.59
N ILE A 35 -11.26 21.86 -4.65
CA ILE A 35 -12.56 21.21 -4.91
C ILE A 35 -13.31 21.98 -6.01
N ASN A 36 -13.35 23.31 -5.93
CA ASN A 36 -13.98 24.15 -6.94
C ASN A 36 -13.30 24.04 -8.31
N GLY A 37 -11.96 23.94 -8.32
CA GLY A 37 -11.19 23.67 -9.53
C GLY A 37 -11.58 22.33 -10.17
N TRP A 38 -11.63 21.23 -9.41
CA TRP A 38 -12.07 19.94 -9.95
C TRP A 38 -13.50 19.98 -10.48
N LEU A 39 -14.38 20.70 -9.78
CA LEU A 39 -15.78 20.87 -10.14
C LEU A 39 -15.98 21.71 -11.41
N SER A 40 -15.16 22.74 -11.62
CA SER A 40 -15.21 23.58 -12.82
C SER A 40 -14.71 22.85 -14.07
N HIS A 41 -13.66 22.03 -13.92
CA HIS A 41 -13.12 21.19 -14.99
C HIS A 41 -13.97 19.94 -15.28
N GLY A 42 -15.07 19.73 -14.54
CA GLY A 42 -15.93 18.55 -14.72
C GLY A 42 -15.21 17.24 -14.39
N SER A 43 -14.26 17.27 -13.45
CA SER A 43 -13.52 16.08 -13.03
C SER A 43 -14.50 15.01 -12.53
N ARG A 44 -14.22 13.74 -12.87
CA ARG A 44 -15.10 12.64 -12.44
C ARG A 44 -14.76 12.22 -11.01
N PRO A 45 -15.75 11.87 -10.16
CA PRO A 45 -15.51 11.39 -8.81
C PRO A 45 -14.57 10.19 -8.70
N ASP A 46 -14.65 9.23 -9.64
CA ASP A 46 -13.77 8.07 -9.68
C ASP A 46 -12.33 8.44 -10.08
N ALA A 47 -12.14 9.36 -11.02
CA ALA A 47 -10.81 9.86 -11.37
C ALA A 47 -10.13 10.59 -10.19
N ILE A 48 -10.87 11.40 -9.43
CA ILE A 48 -10.32 12.05 -8.23
C ILE A 48 -10.07 11.01 -7.12
N PHE A 49 -10.93 9.99 -6.99
CA PHE A 49 -10.72 8.88 -6.06
C PHE A 49 -9.36 8.20 -6.29
N GLU A 50 -9.07 7.85 -7.55
CA GLU A 50 -7.80 7.24 -7.96
C GLU A 50 -6.61 8.20 -7.81
N ALA A 51 -6.75 9.46 -8.21
CA ALA A 51 -5.68 10.46 -8.09
C ALA A 51 -5.27 10.74 -6.63
N MET A 52 -6.20 10.54 -5.69
CA MET A 52 -5.95 10.63 -4.25
C MET A 52 -5.46 9.30 -3.64
N LYS A 53 -5.19 8.29 -4.50
CA LYS A 53 -4.77 6.92 -4.14
C LYS A 53 -5.70 6.24 -3.15
N LEU A 54 -6.98 6.59 -3.17
CA LEU A 54 -7.98 6.07 -2.23
C LEU A 54 -8.31 4.60 -2.50
N ASN A 55 -8.17 4.15 -3.75
CA ASN A 55 -8.28 2.74 -4.15
C ASN A 55 -7.11 1.85 -3.67
N GLN A 56 -6.04 2.46 -3.15
CA GLN A 56 -4.88 1.75 -2.57
C GLN A 56 -4.95 1.71 -1.04
N LYS A 57 -5.99 2.31 -0.43
CA LYS A 57 -6.15 2.38 1.03
C LYS A 57 -7.05 1.26 1.54
N ILE A 58 -6.50 0.46 2.47
CA ILE A 58 -7.17 -0.74 3.04
C ILE A 58 -7.71 -0.52 4.46
N ASP A 59 -7.07 0.32 5.28
CA ASP A 59 -7.41 0.56 6.70
C ASP A 59 -7.50 2.05 7.05
N ASN A 60 -8.42 2.42 7.95
CA ASN A 60 -8.73 3.81 8.35
C ASN A 60 -8.99 4.72 7.14
N PHE A 61 -9.45 4.12 6.04
CA PHE A 61 -9.79 4.79 4.80
C PHE A 61 -10.75 5.95 5.04
N PHE A 62 -11.81 5.70 5.83
CA PHE A 62 -12.84 6.68 6.18
C PHE A 62 -12.31 7.83 7.05
N ASP A 63 -11.25 7.59 7.83
CA ASP A 63 -10.62 8.60 8.68
C ASP A 63 -9.54 9.41 7.93
N SER A 64 -9.23 9.03 6.69
CA SER A 64 -8.17 9.67 5.93
C SER A 64 -8.60 11.08 5.47
N PRO A 65 -7.73 12.10 5.58
CA PRO A 65 -8.05 13.43 5.09
C PRO A 65 -8.31 13.49 3.59
N GLN A 66 -7.72 12.55 2.84
CA GLN A 66 -8.00 12.36 1.43
C GLN A 66 -9.47 11.95 1.20
N PHE A 67 -9.97 10.97 1.96
CA PHE A 67 -11.37 10.54 1.84
C PHE A 67 -12.32 11.68 2.19
N THR A 68 -12.09 12.40 3.29
CA THR A 68 -12.93 13.55 3.67
C THR A 68 -12.97 14.63 2.57
N THR A 69 -11.86 14.84 1.87
CA THR A 69 -11.79 15.81 0.77
C THR A 69 -12.51 15.29 -0.47
N TRP A 70 -12.31 14.03 -0.82
CA TRP A 70 -13.01 13.39 -1.93
C TRP A 70 -14.53 13.33 -1.71
N ALA A 71 -14.98 12.99 -0.51
CA ALA A 71 -16.40 12.97 -0.15
C ALA A 71 -17.04 14.38 -0.25
N ALA A 72 -16.33 15.42 0.19
CA ALA A 72 -16.76 16.81 -0.01
C ALA A 72 -16.85 17.18 -1.49
N PHE A 73 -15.92 16.71 -2.32
CA PHE A 73 -15.98 16.89 -3.76
C PHE A 73 -17.17 16.16 -4.40
N LEU A 74 -17.41 14.89 -4.04
CA LEU A 74 -18.56 14.12 -4.51
C LEU A 74 -19.88 14.81 -4.16
N LYS A 75 -20.01 15.31 -2.92
CA LYS A 75 -21.15 16.12 -2.48
C LYS A 75 -21.35 17.34 -3.38
N ALA A 76 -20.30 18.11 -3.64
CA ALA A 76 -20.37 19.29 -4.50
C ALA A 76 -20.75 18.96 -5.96
N VAL A 77 -20.30 17.81 -6.48
CA VAL A 77 -20.70 17.30 -7.81
C VAL A 77 -22.20 17.01 -7.85
N ASN A 78 -22.74 16.34 -6.83
CA ASN A 78 -24.18 16.04 -6.74
C ASN A 78 -25.01 17.32 -6.58
N GLU A 79 -24.54 18.29 -5.79
CA GLU A 79 -25.21 19.59 -5.60
C GLU A 79 -25.23 20.47 -6.87
N LYS A 80 -24.20 20.38 -7.71
CA LYS A 80 -24.16 21.06 -9.02
C LYS A 80 -25.08 20.38 -10.05
N ASN A 81 -25.35 19.09 -9.89
CA ASN A 81 -26.14 18.28 -10.82
C ASN A 81 -27.44 17.75 -10.22
N LYS A 82 -28.18 18.60 -9.46
CA LYS A 82 -29.42 18.20 -8.76
C LYS A 82 -30.51 17.61 -9.66
N ASN A 83 -30.46 17.86 -10.97
CA ASN A 83 -31.38 17.31 -11.96
C ASN A 83 -31.00 15.92 -12.49
N LYS A 84 -29.85 15.37 -12.05
CA LYS A 84 -29.39 14.02 -12.39
C LYS A 84 -29.45 13.11 -11.17
N LYS A 85 -29.43 11.80 -11.41
CA LYS A 85 -29.29 10.81 -10.32
C LYS A 85 -27.99 11.09 -9.54
N SER A 86 -28.13 11.22 -8.23
CA SER A 86 -27.00 11.37 -7.31
C SER A 86 -26.04 10.18 -7.41
N ILE A 87 -24.74 10.45 -7.43
CA ILE A 87 -23.69 9.44 -7.39
C ILE A 87 -23.39 9.16 -5.91
N SER A 88 -23.55 7.91 -5.48
CA SER A 88 -23.15 7.51 -4.12
C SER A 88 -21.67 7.13 -4.04
N GLU A 89 -21.09 7.14 -2.84
CA GLU A 89 -19.74 6.62 -2.62
C GLU A 89 -19.62 5.16 -3.07
N LEU A 90 -20.66 4.36 -2.80
CA LEU A 90 -20.72 2.96 -3.18
C LEU A 90 -20.72 2.76 -4.70
N ASP A 91 -21.33 3.66 -5.48
CA ASP A 91 -21.26 3.62 -6.94
C ASP A 91 -19.82 3.79 -7.43
N VAL A 92 -19.06 4.71 -6.82
CA VAL A 92 -17.65 4.93 -7.16
C VAL A 92 -16.80 3.73 -6.75
N PHE A 93 -17.04 3.14 -5.58
CA PHE A 93 -16.30 1.96 -5.13
C PHE A 93 -16.55 0.75 -6.04
N LYS A 94 -17.83 0.47 -6.36
CA LYS A 94 -18.21 -0.61 -7.27
C LYS A 94 -17.60 -0.41 -8.65
N LYS A 95 -17.61 0.82 -9.17
CA LYS A 95 -17.01 1.12 -10.48
C LYS A 95 -15.50 0.90 -10.48
N THR A 96 -14.81 1.35 -9.44
CA THR A 96 -13.35 1.16 -9.29
C THR A 96 -13.00 -0.33 -9.18
N GLN A 97 -13.73 -1.08 -8.35
CA GLN A 97 -13.53 -2.53 -8.22
C GLN A 97 -13.80 -3.26 -9.54
N LYS A 98 -14.89 -2.90 -10.23
CA LYS A 98 -15.22 -3.46 -11.54
C LYS A 98 -14.10 -3.22 -12.57
N TYR A 99 -13.51 -2.03 -12.59
CA TYR A 99 -12.37 -1.75 -13.46
C TYR A 99 -11.15 -2.63 -13.14
N LEU A 100 -10.81 -2.81 -11.86
CA LEU A 100 -9.72 -3.71 -11.46
C LEU A 100 -10.00 -5.16 -11.86
N ASP A 101 -11.24 -5.61 -11.66
CA ASP A 101 -11.72 -6.96 -11.99
C ASP A 101 -11.68 -7.24 -13.49
N GLU A 102 -12.19 -6.32 -14.31
CA GLU A 102 -12.20 -6.42 -15.77
C GLU A 102 -10.78 -6.43 -16.34
N LEU A 103 -9.89 -5.55 -15.84
CA LEU A 103 -8.50 -5.52 -16.28
C LEU A 103 -7.77 -6.82 -15.93
N ALA A 104 -7.95 -7.30 -14.69
CA ALA A 104 -7.35 -8.55 -14.24
C ALA A 104 -7.88 -9.75 -15.05
N THR A 105 -9.17 -9.75 -15.38
CA THR A 105 -9.78 -10.77 -16.25
C THR A 105 -9.23 -10.71 -17.66
N GLY A 106 -9.10 -9.52 -18.27
CA GLY A 106 -8.51 -9.37 -19.60
C GLY A 106 -7.04 -9.80 -19.66
N TRP A 107 -6.27 -9.62 -18.58
CA TRP A 107 -4.90 -10.16 -18.49
C TRP A 107 -4.87 -11.69 -18.41
N LEU A 108 -5.95 -12.35 -17.99
CA LEU A 108 -6.06 -13.81 -17.95
C LEU A 108 -6.44 -14.43 -19.30
N ASP A 109 -6.82 -13.64 -20.31
CA ASP A 109 -7.04 -14.14 -21.68
C ASP A 109 -5.77 -14.74 -22.29
N GLN A 110 -4.60 -14.27 -21.84
CA GLN A 110 -3.28 -14.82 -22.14
C GLN A 110 -2.50 -14.97 -20.82
N PRO A 111 -2.81 -16.02 -20.04
CA PRO A 111 -2.41 -16.07 -18.64
C PRO A 111 -0.90 -16.15 -18.50
N MET A 112 -0.34 -15.21 -17.74
CA MET A 112 1.08 -15.18 -17.37
C MET A 112 1.23 -15.38 -15.87
N HIS A 113 2.20 -16.17 -15.42
CA HIS A 113 2.47 -16.27 -13.98
C HIS A 113 2.65 -14.87 -13.36
N PRO A 114 2.08 -14.55 -12.17
CA PRO A 114 2.06 -13.18 -11.64
C PRO A 114 3.44 -12.53 -11.52
N GLN A 115 4.50 -13.30 -11.26
CA GLN A 115 5.87 -12.79 -11.29
C GLN A 115 6.25 -12.18 -12.65
N ASN A 116 5.82 -12.75 -13.76
CA ASN A 116 6.15 -12.22 -15.08
C ASN A 116 5.42 -10.90 -15.35
N VAL A 117 4.18 -10.79 -14.87
CA VAL A 117 3.41 -9.53 -14.92
C VAL A 117 4.05 -8.48 -14.00
N PHE A 118 4.52 -8.88 -12.82
CA PHE A 118 5.24 -8.01 -11.88
C PHE A 118 6.45 -7.33 -12.56
N ASN A 119 7.26 -8.13 -13.25
CA ASN A 119 8.43 -7.65 -13.98
C ASN A 119 8.04 -6.79 -15.20
N LYS A 120 7.00 -7.17 -15.95
CA LYS A 120 6.49 -6.37 -17.09
C LYS A 120 6.01 -4.98 -16.65
N LEU A 121 5.44 -4.87 -15.46
CA LEU A 121 5.02 -3.61 -14.85
C LEU A 121 6.19 -2.84 -14.21
N LYS A 122 7.42 -3.36 -14.32
CA LYS A 122 8.65 -2.81 -13.72
C LYS A 122 8.54 -2.59 -12.22
N LEU A 123 7.78 -3.46 -11.54
CA LEU A 123 7.60 -3.40 -10.10
C LEU A 123 8.80 -4.02 -9.36
N ASP A 124 9.69 -4.74 -10.04
CA ASP A 124 10.97 -5.25 -9.57
C ASP A 124 12.08 -4.19 -9.54
N GLU A 125 11.94 -3.13 -10.33
CA GLU A 125 12.84 -1.97 -10.35
C GLU A 125 12.44 -0.87 -9.35
N ALA A 126 11.27 -1.00 -8.72
CA ALA A 126 10.62 0.04 -7.91
C ALA A 126 11.13 0.12 -6.46
N VAL A 127 12.43 0.28 -6.23
CA VAL A 127 13.06 0.18 -4.91
C VAL A 127 12.41 1.09 -3.84
N ASP A 128 12.29 2.39 -4.07
CA ASP A 128 11.81 3.31 -3.02
C ASP A 128 10.28 3.51 -3.03
N ASP A 129 9.65 3.27 -4.19
CA ASP A 129 8.26 3.62 -4.43
C ASP A 129 7.34 2.42 -4.66
N LEU A 130 7.82 1.17 -4.48
CA LEU A 130 7.06 -0.05 -4.75
C LEU A 130 5.62 0.02 -4.22
N LEU A 131 5.49 0.37 -2.94
CA LEU A 131 4.19 0.40 -2.24
C LEU A 131 3.28 1.54 -2.69
N THR A 132 3.79 2.49 -3.47
CA THR A 132 3.03 3.63 -4.01
C THR A 132 2.89 3.57 -5.54
N LYS A 133 3.43 2.52 -6.20
CA LYS A 133 3.30 2.36 -7.65
C LYS A 133 1.84 2.16 -8.05
N PRO A 134 1.32 2.92 -9.03
CA PRO A 134 -0.07 2.83 -9.45
C PRO A 134 -0.51 1.42 -9.86
N TRP A 135 0.37 0.68 -10.53
CA TRP A 135 0.10 -0.66 -11.05
C TRP A 135 0.10 -1.77 -10.00
N LEU A 136 0.52 -1.49 -8.77
CA LEU A 136 0.60 -2.52 -7.73
C LEU A 136 -0.78 -3.10 -7.43
N SER A 137 -1.83 -2.28 -7.30
CA SER A 137 -3.19 -2.78 -7.04
C SER A 137 -3.72 -3.64 -8.18
N ASN A 138 -3.45 -3.27 -9.44
CA ASN A 138 -3.84 -4.07 -10.60
C ASN A 138 -3.11 -5.43 -10.60
N TRP A 139 -1.81 -5.43 -10.29
CA TRP A 139 -1.03 -6.65 -10.17
C TRP A 139 -1.55 -7.57 -9.05
N VAL A 140 -1.94 -7.00 -7.90
CA VAL A 140 -2.50 -7.76 -6.78
C VAL A 140 -3.82 -8.43 -7.16
N GLU A 141 -4.71 -7.70 -7.83
CA GLU A 141 -5.99 -8.24 -8.26
C GLU A 141 -5.80 -9.37 -9.27
N TYR A 142 -4.89 -9.16 -10.23
CA TYR A 142 -4.48 -10.19 -11.17
C TYR A 142 -3.92 -11.43 -10.47
N MET A 143 -3.00 -11.26 -9.51
CA MET A 143 -2.41 -12.36 -8.75
C MET A 143 -3.47 -13.16 -8.00
N LYS A 144 -4.46 -12.51 -7.38
CA LYS A 144 -5.55 -13.19 -6.68
C LYS A 144 -6.36 -14.07 -7.62
N LYS A 145 -6.83 -13.53 -8.74
CA LYS A 145 -7.60 -14.30 -9.74
C LYS A 145 -6.77 -15.42 -10.37
N PHE A 146 -5.51 -15.14 -10.70
CA PHE A 146 -4.59 -16.17 -11.19
C PHE A 146 -4.45 -17.30 -10.17
N ASN A 147 -4.26 -16.98 -8.89
CA ASN A 147 -4.13 -17.98 -7.85
C ASN A 147 -5.40 -18.84 -7.68
N GLU A 148 -6.57 -18.23 -7.81
CA GLU A 148 -7.86 -18.93 -7.77
C GLU A 148 -8.01 -19.93 -8.93
N GLN A 149 -7.60 -19.54 -10.15
CA GLN A 149 -7.69 -20.40 -11.33
C GLN A 149 -6.57 -21.44 -11.42
N TYR A 150 -5.37 -21.14 -10.90
CA TYR A 150 -4.16 -21.96 -11.03
C TYR A 150 -3.58 -22.30 -9.65
N PRO A 151 -4.24 -23.14 -8.83
CA PRO A 151 -3.86 -23.39 -7.44
C PRO A 151 -2.46 -24.00 -7.26
N PHE A 152 -1.96 -24.73 -8.26
CA PHE A 152 -0.63 -25.34 -8.22
C PHE A 152 0.51 -24.38 -8.62
N ALA A 153 0.18 -23.21 -9.18
CA ALA A 153 1.14 -22.18 -9.59
C ALA A 153 1.03 -20.91 -8.75
N GLN A 154 0.41 -20.99 -7.56
CA GLN A 154 0.14 -19.83 -6.73
C GLN A 154 1.42 -19.15 -6.24
N THR A 155 1.38 -17.82 -6.21
CA THR A 155 2.36 -16.99 -5.50
C THR A 155 1.67 -16.09 -4.48
N SER A 156 2.45 -15.35 -3.70
CA SER A 156 1.92 -14.29 -2.84
C SER A 156 2.63 -12.98 -3.13
N MET A 157 2.10 -11.88 -2.61
CA MET A 157 2.75 -10.57 -2.70
C MET A 157 4.17 -10.66 -2.15
N ILE A 158 4.32 -11.21 -0.94
CA ILE A 158 5.63 -11.28 -0.28
C ILE A 158 6.60 -12.24 -0.99
N LYS A 159 6.13 -13.38 -1.51
CA LYS A 159 6.97 -14.29 -2.32
C LYS A 159 7.51 -13.60 -3.56
N SER A 160 6.66 -12.85 -4.26
CA SER A 160 7.05 -12.15 -5.50
C SER A 160 8.02 -10.99 -5.21
N PHE A 161 7.80 -10.27 -4.11
CA PHE A 161 8.73 -9.24 -3.66
C PHE A 161 10.08 -9.85 -3.26
N THR A 162 10.09 -10.92 -2.45
CA THR A 162 11.33 -11.61 -2.07
C THR A 162 12.08 -12.13 -3.28
N LYS A 163 11.39 -12.71 -4.27
CA LYS A 163 12.01 -13.19 -5.51
C LYS A 163 12.70 -12.07 -6.31
N SER A 164 12.17 -10.85 -6.25
CA SER A 164 12.67 -9.72 -7.04
C SER A 164 13.77 -8.95 -6.31
N TYR A 165 13.62 -8.75 -5.00
CA TYR A 165 14.50 -7.89 -4.21
C TYR A 165 15.51 -8.66 -3.35
N GLY A 166 15.25 -9.94 -3.06
CA GLY A 166 15.95 -10.71 -2.04
C GLY A 166 15.44 -10.40 -0.62
N ASP A 167 15.60 -11.37 0.29
CA ASP A 167 15.07 -11.25 1.66
C ASP A 167 15.65 -10.07 2.45
N GLU A 168 16.99 -9.91 2.40
CA GLU A 168 17.71 -8.85 3.13
C GLU A 168 17.25 -7.45 2.70
N LYS A 169 17.35 -7.17 1.41
CA LYS A 169 17.01 -5.85 0.85
C LYS A 169 15.53 -5.53 1.04
N LEU A 170 14.65 -6.50 0.80
CA LEU A 170 13.22 -6.32 1.03
C LEU A 170 12.92 -6.02 2.51
N ALA A 171 13.56 -6.73 3.45
CA ALA A 171 13.35 -6.49 4.86
C ALA A 171 13.77 -5.07 5.28
N VAL A 172 14.90 -4.59 4.76
CA VAL A 172 15.38 -3.21 4.98
C VAL A 172 14.44 -2.17 4.36
N MET A 173 13.98 -2.39 3.13
CA MET A 173 13.02 -1.51 2.45
C MET A 173 11.70 -1.41 3.23
N LEU A 174 11.14 -2.54 3.67
CA LEU A 174 9.92 -2.56 4.47
C LEU A 174 10.13 -1.87 5.82
N GLN A 175 11.25 -2.13 6.50
CA GLN A 175 11.59 -1.47 7.77
C GLN A 175 11.65 0.06 7.61
N ALA A 176 12.32 0.55 6.57
CA ALA A 176 12.39 1.98 6.27
C ALA A 176 10.98 2.56 6.02
N ALA A 177 10.16 1.87 5.24
CA ALA A 177 8.79 2.29 4.95
C ALA A 177 7.91 2.34 6.21
N THR A 178 8.13 1.46 7.22
CA THR A 178 7.40 1.54 8.50
C THR A 178 7.65 2.82 9.29
N LYS A 179 8.78 3.50 9.02
CA LYS A 179 9.19 4.77 9.65
C LYS A 179 8.85 5.99 8.80
N GLY A 180 8.25 5.78 7.62
CA GLY A 180 7.86 6.85 6.71
C GLY A 180 6.79 7.77 7.33
N SER A 181 6.75 9.03 6.85
CA SER A 181 5.75 10.01 7.30
C SER A 181 4.33 9.69 6.80
N ASP A 182 4.21 8.90 5.73
CA ASP A 182 2.94 8.42 5.20
C ASP A 182 2.44 7.23 6.05
N THR A 183 1.48 7.51 6.94
CA THR A 183 0.98 6.53 7.91
C THR A 183 0.31 5.31 7.26
N HIS A 184 -0.22 5.47 6.05
CA HIS A 184 -0.85 4.40 5.29
C HIS A 184 0.20 3.41 4.75
N THR A 185 1.22 3.94 4.06
CA THR A 185 2.37 3.18 3.57
C THR A 185 3.10 2.49 4.71
N ALA A 186 3.30 3.20 5.83
CA ALA A 186 3.93 2.63 7.02
C ALA A 186 3.15 1.43 7.58
N ARG A 187 1.81 1.45 7.52
CA ARG A 187 0.98 0.31 7.93
C ARG A 187 1.07 -0.86 6.96
N ILE A 188 0.97 -0.60 5.65
CA ILE A 188 1.16 -1.64 4.63
C ILE A 188 2.52 -2.31 4.81
N ALA A 189 3.57 -1.51 5.01
CA ALA A 189 4.92 -2.01 5.23
C ALA A 189 5.01 -2.90 6.48
N LYS A 190 4.36 -2.53 7.59
CA LYS A 190 4.27 -3.39 8.79
C LYS A 190 3.58 -4.71 8.52
N ASN A 191 2.44 -4.69 7.82
CA ASN A 191 1.71 -5.91 7.45
C ASN A 191 2.55 -6.82 6.54
N LEU A 192 3.27 -6.23 5.59
CA LEU A 192 4.18 -6.96 4.71
C LEU A 192 5.39 -7.53 5.45
N GLN A 193 5.93 -6.79 6.42
CA GLN A 193 7.02 -7.27 7.25
C GLN A 193 6.58 -8.46 8.12
N GLN A 194 5.36 -8.43 8.67
CA GLN A 194 4.79 -9.59 9.36
C GLN A 194 4.58 -10.79 8.41
N ALA A 195 4.14 -10.55 7.17
CA ALA A 195 4.03 -11.59 6.16
C ALA A 195 5.41 -12.17 5.78
N GLN A 196 6.45 -11.32 5.74
CA GLN A 196 7.84 -11.72 5.53
C GLN A 196 8.34 -12.63 6.64
N PHE A 197 8.07 -12.27 7.90
CA PHE A 197 8.41 -13.11 9.05
C PHE A 197 7.71 -14.46 9.01
N LYS A 198 6.42 -14.49 8.67
CA LYS A 198 5.68 -15.75 8.45
C LYS A 198 6.30 -16.59 7.35
N GLN A 199 6.74 -15.97 6.24
CA GLN A 199 7.43 -16.68 5.16
C GLN A 199 8.74 -17.32 5.64
N TRP A 200 9.55 -16.60 6.43
CA TRP A 200 10.78 -17.15 7.01
C TRP A 200 10.51 -18.33 7.94
N MET A 201 9.48 -18.22 8.79
CA MET A 201 9.06 -19.32 9.69
C MET A 201 8.55 -20.54 8.93
N ILE A 202 7.78 -20.36 7.86
CA ILE A 202 7.36 -21.45 6.96
C ILE A 202 8.58 -22.11 6.30
N GLY A 203 9.60 -21.31 5.97
CA GLY A 203 10.91 -21.76 5.52
C GLY A 203 11.78 -22.42 6.60
N LYS A 204 11.24 -22.59 7.83
CA LYS A 204 11.91 -23.16 9.00
C LYS A 204 13.14 -22.38 9.48
N LEU A 205 13.23 -21.10 9.14
CA LEU A 205 14.28 -20.22 9.67
C LEU A 205 13.94 -19.82 11.11
N ASN A 206 14.88 -20.03 12.02
CA ASN A 206 14.82 -19.53 13.39
C ASN A 206 15.58 -18.18 13.53
N PRO A 207 15.56 -17.53 14.71
CA PRO A 207 16.25 -16.26 14.89
C PRO A 207 17.76 -16.29 14.61
N ASP A 208 18.46 -17.38 14.90
CA ASP A 208 19.88 -17.53 14.58
C ASP A 208 20.12 -17.65 13.08
N ASP A 209 19.25 -18.37 12.36
CA ASP A 209 19.33 -18.49 10.90
C ASP A 209 19.12 -17.13 10.25
N VAL A 210 18.09 -16.38 10.69
CA VAL A 210 17.81 -15.03 10.17
C VAL A 210 18.95 -14.07 10.48
N TYR A 211 19.57 -14.18 11.67
CA TYR A 211 20.74 -13.39 12.04
C TYR A 211 21.91 -13.64 11.08
N LYS A 212 22.28 -14.91 10.87
CA LYS A 212 23.49 -15.33 10.16
C LYS A 212 23.34 -15.28 8.64
N THR A 213 22.20 -15.72 8.12
CA THR A 213 22.04 -16.03 6.68
C THR A 213 21.22 -14.97 5.94
N VAL A 214 20.19 -14.41 6.58
CA VAL A 214 19.28 -13.43 5.95
C VAL A 214 19.81 -12.03 6.14
N LEU A 215 19.98 -11.58 7.38
CA LEU A 215 20.35 -10.20 7.68
C LEU A 215 21.87 -9.97 7.70
N LYS A 216 22.65 -11.05 7.92
CA LYS A 216 24.11 -11.04 7.98
C LYS A 216 24.60 -9.92 8.89
N LEU A 217 24.11 -9.94 10.13
CA LEU A 217 24.36 -8.88 11.11
C LEU A 217 25.83 -8.89 11.54
N ASP A 218 26.50 -7.76 11.31
CA ASP A 218 27.86 -7.45 11.75
C ASP A 218 27.88 -6.59 13.02
N SER A 219 26.80 -5.83 13.27
CA SER A 219 26.66 -4.92 14.41
C SER A 219 25.22 -4.76 14.91
N THR A 220 25.07 -4.48 16.21
CA THR A 220 23.79 -4.39 16.95
C THR A 220 23.04 -3.05 16.78
N SER A 221 23.64 -2.06 16.12
CA SER A 221 23.09 -0.70 15.97
C SER A 221 22.54 -0.38 14.57
N SER A 222 22.36 -1.39 13.70
CA SER A 222 21.88 -1.19 12.32
C SER A 222 20.34 -1.33 12.21
N PRO A 223 19.69 -0.81 11.14
CA PRO A 223 18.28 -1.08 10.85
C PRO A 223 17.95 -2.58 10.79
N LYS A 224 18.94 -3.40 10.42
CA LYS A 224 18.85 -4.86 10.43
C LYS A 224 18.69 -5.42 11.85
N ALA A 225 19.30 -4.81 12.86
CA ALA A 225 19.16 -5.25 14.24
C ALA A 225 17.74 -5.01 14.78
N GLU A 226 17.08 -3.93 14.34
CA GLU A 226 15.66 -3.73 14.62
C GLU A 226 14.77 -4.78 13.97
N ILE A 227 15.03 -5.11 12.71
CA ILE A 227 14.31 -6.16 11.97
C ILE A 227 14.47 -7.50 12.69
N TRP A 228 15.69 -7.84 13.09
CA TRP A 228 15.98 -9.08 13.81
C TRP A 228 15.23 -9.15 15.14
N ARG A 229 15.24 -8.07 15.94
CA ARG A 229 14.47 -8.02 17.21
C ARG A 229 12.97 -8.20 16.97
N ALA A 230 12.42 -7.57 15.93
CA ALA A 230 11.02 -7.72 15.57
C ALA A 230 10.69 -9.16 15.14
N PHE A 231 11.57 -9.79 14.35
CA PHE A 231 11.44 -11.20 13.98
C PHE A 231 11.54 -12.13 15.18
N TYR A 232 12.53 -11.93 16.05
CA TYR A 232 12.72 -12.71 17.28
C TYR A 232 11.45 -12.72 18.13
N ASN A 233 10.86 -11.55 18.38
CA ASN A 233 9.62 -11.44 19.15
C ASN A 233 8.43 -12.12 18.46
N ALA A 234 8.33 -12.01 17.13
CA ALA A 234 7.29 -12.69 16.37
C ALA A 234 7.47 -14.22 16.40
N TYR A 235 8.72 -14.70 16.34
CA TYR A 235 9.05 -16.11 16.45
C TYR A 235 8.72 -16.67 17.83
N ASP A 236 9.11 -15.98 18.91
CA ASP A 236 8.79 -16.39 20.28
C ASP A 236 7.29 -16.45 20.53
N THR A 237 6.53 -15.49 19.98
CA THR A 237 5.07 -15.49 20.05
C THR A 237 4.47 -16.69 19.31
N ALA A 238 5.02 -17.05 18.15
CA ALA A 238 4.53 -18.17 17.33
C ALA A 238 4.97 -19.54 17.86
N PHE A 239 6.14 -19.62 18.50
CA PHE A 239 6.76 -20.84 19.00
C PHE A 239 7.30 -20.66 20.44
N PRO A 240 6.42 -20.44 21.44
CA PRO A 240 6.84 -20.17 22.80
C PRO A 240 7.76 -21.26 23.36
N GLY A 241 8.88 -20.85 23.96
CA GLY A 241 9.84 -21.75 24.60
C GLY A 241 10.80 -22.48 23.65
N GLN A 242 10.71 -22.27 22.34
CA GLN A 242 11.63 -22.90 21.37
C GLN A 242 12.93 -22.13 21.14
N LEU A 243 13.02 -20.89 21.62
CA LEU A 243 14.20 -20.02 21.48
C LEU A 243 15.49 -20.62 22.07
N PHE A 244 15.36 -21.42 23.13
CA PHE A 244 16.48 -22.02 23.87
C PHE A 244 16.44 -23.55 23.84
N SER A 245 15.76 -24.15 22.86
CA SER A 245 15.86 -25.59 22.68
C SER A 245 17.29 -25.94 22.26
N PHE A 246 18.14 -26.23 23.24
CA PHE A 246 19.39 -26.94 23.07
C PHE A 246 19.06 -28.16 22.21
N LYS A 247 19.50 -28.17 20.96
CA LYS A 247 19.61 -29.42 20.22
C LYS A 247 20.86 -30.11 20.77
N PRO A 248 20.71 -31.19 21.57
CA PRO A 248 21.87 -31.95 22.04
C PRO A 248 22.67 -32.53 20.88
#